data_AF-A0A8J7P7G1-F1
#
_entry.id   AF-A0A8J7P7G1-F1
#
_cell.length_a   1.000
_cell.length_b   1.000
_cell.length_c   1.000
_cell.angle_alpha   90.00
_cell.angle_beta   90.00
_cell.angle_gamma   90.00
#
_symmetry.space_group_name_H-M   'P 1'
#
loop_
_entity.id
_entity.type
_entity.pdbx_description
1 polymer ?
#
loop_
_entity_poly.entity_id
_entity_poly.type
_entity_poly.pdbx_seq_one_letter_code
_entity_poly.pdbx_strand_id
1 'polypeptide(L)'
;MEGLYKELSCPVCLELFSPPVLELPCSHNYCKQCITKTLISQNCTHVNGQFFCPMCRKVTCLRGRGIDGLKRNVFAENVLEKIKEHGIRQETRETRLKSQMCSIHEESINLMCLTDEKPICSICKLFGDHRTHEVTRLAEFYQEKKISFSKQMDRLLFKQETTTEAIQELQNIQDDLILSSKDIKTLISSLGESLVWEIQYKICTLNMMVDSECSVKCNRLQKTLHELQQPHRLYTKMKNLLDSQDNPIEFLKEQKILKDEAERLLRDDRLPQSQKKEGISVGKYVEELMKGLEIKAIAVSNRDSILRKIAEEYNAWRSGCSNVDSTSYDGLDQLINNTVSLSLMSPDETSSSLDWEISSSSEESDVTEEVNEADKD
;
A
#
# COMPACT_ATOMS: atom_id res chain seq x y z
N MET A 1 -3.22 57.00 25.30
CA MET A 1 -3.12 55.57 24.92
C MET A 1 -2.43 55.41 23.56
N GLU A 2 -2.79 56.16 22.51
CA GLU A 2 -2.20 56.06 21.16
C GLU A 2 -0.67 56.23 21.09
N GLY A 3 -0.09 57.19 21.82
CA GLY A 3 1.36 57.38 21.83
C GLY A 3 2.14 56.17 22.36
N LEU A 4 1.58 55.41 23.31
CA LEU A 4 2.22 54.25 23.92
C LEU A 4 2.12 53.00 23.02
N TYR A 5 1.00 52.83 22.31
CA TYR A 5 0.85 51.73 21.35
C TYR A 5 1.84 51.84 20.19
N LYS A 6 2.15 53.06 19.73
CA LYS A 6 3.15 53.30 18.69
C LYS A 6 4.56 52.87 19.12
N GLU A 7 4.94 53.14 20.37
CA GLU A 7 6.24 52.75 20.94
C GLU A 7 6.36 51.23 21.17
N LEU A 8 5.22 50.51 21.22
CA LEU A 8 5.16 49.06 21.39
C LEU A 8 4.78 48.31 20.11
N SER A 9 4.87 48.99 18.97
CA SER A 9 4.55 48.43 17.65
C SER A 9 5.81 47.96 16.92
N CYS A 10 5.68 46.80 16.28
CA CYS A 10 6.71 46.26 15.41
C CYS A 10 6.79 47.08 14.12
N PRO A 11 7.96 47.60 13.74
CA PRO A 11 8.09 48.43 12.54
C PRO A 11 7.93 47.65 11.22
N VAL A 12 7.87 46.31 11.28
CA VAL A 12 7.72 45.45 10.10
C VAL A 12 6.26 45.09 9.85
N CYS A 13 5.54 44.61 10.88
CA CYS A 13 4.12 44.26 10.72
C CYS A 13 3.16 45.39 11.11
N LEU A 14 3.66 46.48 11.70
CA LEU A 14 2.89 47.64 12.18
C LEU A 14 1.83 47.32 13.23
N GLU A 15 1.88 46.11 13.79
CA GLU A 15 1.07 45.67 14.92
C GLU A 15 1.88 45.71 16.21
N LEU A 16 1.22 45.60 17.35
CA LEU A 16 1.89 45.42 18.64
C LEU A 16 2.82 44.21 18.62
N PHE A 17 3.94 44.30 19.33
CA PHE A 17 4.89 43.20 19.31
C PHE A 17 4.25 41.88 19.77
N SER A 18 4.49 40.81 19.01
CA SER A 18 4.17 39.44 19.41
C SER A 18 5.38 38.85 20.13
N PRO A 19 5.21 38.35 21.38
CA PRO A 19 6.26 37.61 22.07
C PRO A 19 6.70 36.38 21.25
N PRO A 20 8.00 36.03 21.24
CA PRO A 20 9.09 36.77 21.87
C PRO A 20 9.49 38.01 21.08
N VAL A 21 9.72 39.11 21.80
CA VAL A 21 10.18 40.39 21.25
C VAL A 21 11.70 40.39 21.22
N LEU A 22 12.28 40.39 20.03
CA LEU A 22 13.74 40.29 19.84
C LEU A 22 14.36 41.68 19.69
N GLU A 23 15.38 41.94 20.51
CA GLU A 23 16.20 43.15 20.49
C GLU A 23 17.45 42.90 19.64
N LEU A 24 17.65 43.72 18.60
CA LEU A 24 18.89 43.73 17.82
C LEU A 24 20.00 44.52 18.55
N PRO A 25 21.29 44.34 18.22
CA PRO A 25 22.39 45.12 18.82
C PRO A 25 22.29 46.64 18.64
N CYS A 26 21.46 47.09 17.70
CA CYS A 26 21.11 48.50 17.51
C CYS A 26 19.93 48.97 18.36
N SER A 27 19.49 48.17 19.34
CA SER A 27 18.38 48.40 20.28
C SER A 27 16.98 48.56 19.66
N HIS A 28 16.82 48.19 18.38
CA HIS A 28 15.50 48.08 17.76
C HIS A 28 14.87 46.72 18.07
N ASN A 29 13.56 46.74 18.31
CA ASN A 29 12.79 45.58 18.74
C ASN A 29 11.88 45.10 17.61
N TYR A 30 11.64 43.79 17.54
CA TYR A 30 10.83 43.16 16.49
C TYR A 30 10.18 41.86 16.98
N CYS A 31 9.06 41.47 16.37
CA CYS A 31 8.52 40.13 16.53
C CYS A 31 9.51 39.10 15.94
N LYS A 32 9.67 37.94 16.58
CA LYS A 32 10.51 36.86 16.04
C LYS A 32 10.23 36.55 14.57
N GLN A 33 8.96 36.41 14.21
CA GLN A 33 8.55 36.12 12.83
C GLN A 33 8.94 37.23 11.84
N CYS A 34 8.89 38.50 12.26
CA CYS A 34 9.24 39.64 11.41
C CYS A 34 10.74 39.68 11.10
N ILE A 35 11.59 39.37 12.08
CA ILE A 35 13.04 39.25 11.85
C ILE A 35 13.38 38.04 10.99
N THR A 36 12.71 36.90 11.22
CA THR A 36 12.87 35.71 10.36
C THR A 36 12.57 36.03 8.90
N LYS A 37 11.45 36.71 8.61
CA LYS A 37 11.09 37.14 7.26
C LYS A 37 12.10 38.13 6.67
N THR A 38 12.58 39.07 7.49
CA THR A 38 13.61 40.04 7.09
C THR A 38 14.89 39.35 6.65
N LEU A 39 15.33 38.31 7.37
CA LEU A 39 16.52 37.54 7.02
C LEU A 39 16.39 36.82 5.67
N ILE A 40 15.24 36.19 5.43
CA ILE A 40 14.93 35.55 4.15
C ILE A 40 14.96 36.60 3.02
N SER A 41 14.32 37.75 3.22
CA SER A 41 14.27 38.82 2.20
C SER A 41 15.65 39.41 1.86
N GLN A 42 16.61 39.31 2.77
CA GLN A 42 17.97 39.81 2.58
C GLN A 42 18.96 38.70 2.18
N ASN A 43 18.46 37.52 1.76
CA ASN A 43 19.27 36.35 1.39
C ASN A 43 20.31 35.95 2.46
N CYS A 44 19.97 36.14 3.74
CA CYS A 44 20.84 35.82 4.86
C CYS A 44 20.46 34.46 5.45
N THR A 45 21.45 33.57 5.62
CA THR A 45 21.25 32.30 6.32
C THR A 45 20.95 32.55 7.80
N HIS A 46 20.06 31.75 8.38
CA HIS A 46 19.65 31.86 9.79
C HIS A 46 20.79 31.64 10.79
N VAL A 47 21.95 31.15 10.34
CA VAL A 47 23.14 30.87 11.14
C VAL A 47 24.36 31.53 10.49
N ASN A 48 25.18 32.21 11.30
CA ASN A 48 26.46 32.83 10.91
C ASN A 48 26.38 33.83 9.73
N GLY A 49 25.22 34.46 9.52
CA GLY A 49 25.00 35.47 8.48
C GLY A 49 24.96 36.91 9.01
N GLN A 50 24.94 37.87 8.10
CA GLN A 50 24.81 39.30 8.39
C GLN A 50 23.59 39.88 7.67
N PHE A 51 22.84 40.73 8.35
CA PHE A 51 21.69 41.42 7.76
C PHE A 51 21.57 42.85 8.30
N PHE A 52 20.86 43.70 7.57
CA PHE A 52 20.63 45.08 7.94
C PHE A 52 19.34 45.22 8.74
N CYS A 53 19.43 45.94 9.86
CA CYS A 53 18.25 46.35 10.63
C CYS A 53 17.28 47.16 9.75
N PRO A 54 15.99 46.77 9.63
CA PRO A 54 15.01 47.50 8.84
C PRO A 54 14.85 48.98 9.20
N MET A 55 15.03 49.32 10.48
CA MET A 55 14.84 50.68 10.97
C MET A 55 16.04 51.60 10.76
N CYS A 56 17.25 51.14 11.08
CA CYS A 56 18.44 52.00 11.11
C CYS A 56 19.56 51.56 10.17
N ARG A 57 19.35 50.46 9.42
CA ARG A 57 20.29 49.86 8.46
C ARG A 57 21.66 49.49 9.04
N LYS A 58 21.82 49.47 10.37
CA LYS A 58 23.02 48.94 11.03
C LYS A 58 23.12 47.44 10.77
N VAL A 59 24.31 46.97 10.43
CA VAL A 59 24.62 45.55 10.22
C VAL A 59 24.49 44.80 11.54
N THR A 60 23.72 43.73 11.54
CA THR A 60 23.59 42.79 12.64
C THR A 60 24.20 41.45 12.23
N CYS A 61 25.19 41.00 12.99
CA CYS A 61 25.83 39.71 12.78
C CYS A 61 25.16 38.64 13.63
N LEU A 62 24.60 37.61 13.00
CA LEU A 62 24.13 36.42 13.69
C LEU A 62 25.31 35.48 13.93
N ARG A 63 25.49 34.98 15.15
CA ARG A 63 26.53 34.00 15.51
C ARG A 63 25.91 32.81 16.23
N GLY A 64 26.46 31.62 16.07
CA GLY A 64 26.03 30.43 16.83
C GLY A 64 24.56 30.08 16.59
N ARG A 65 23.69 30.25 17.60
CA ARG A 65 22.26 29.89 17.55
C ARG A 65 21.37 30.79 16.65
N GLY A 66 21.96 31.65 15.81
CA GLY A 66 21.19 32.41 14.83
C GLY A 66 20.21 33.41 15.48
N ILE A 67 18.98 33.46 14.98
CA ILE A 67 17.88 34.29 15.55
C ILE A 67 17.61 33.94 17.01
N ASP A 68 17.69 32.66 17.39
CA ASP A 68 17.45 32.22 18.77
C ASP A 68 18.58 32.63 19.73
N GLY A 69 19.67 33.19 19.21
CA GLY A 69 20.72 33.85 19.98
C GLY A 69 20.45 35.33 20.28
N LEU A 70 19.44 35.96 19.66
CA LEU A 70 19.12 37.36 19.91
C LEU A 70 18.47 37.55 21.29
N LYS A 71 18.76 38.68 21.92
CA LYS A 71 18.25 39.00 23.25
C LYS A 71 16.75 39.26 23.18
N ARG A 72 15.99 38.71 24.14
CA ARG A 72 14.57 39.01 24.31
C ARG A 72 14.40 40.29 25.13
N ASN A 73 13.49 41.16 24.68
CA ASN A 73 13.05 42.31 25.45
C ASN A 73 11.83 41.95 26.30
N VAL A 74 12.10 41.25 27.40
CA VAL A 74 11.09 40.81 28.36
C VAL A 74 10.34 42.00 28.99
N PHE A 75 10.97 43.18 29.08
CA PHE A 75 10.29 44.38 29.55
C PHE A 75 9.17 44.81 28.62
N ALA A 76 9.42 44.84 27.30
CA ALA A 76 8.39 45.15 26.31
C ALA A 76 7.25 44.10 26.34
N GLU A 77 7.59 42.82 26.50
CA GLU A 77 6.61 41.73 26.68
C GLU A 77 5.71 41.97 27.92
N ASN A 78 6.31 42.27 29.07
CA ASN A 78 5.58 42.51 30.32
C ASN A 78 4.70 43.78 30.27
N VAL A 79 5.15 44.82 29.59
CA VAL A 79 4.36 46.06 29.41
C VAL A 79 3.16 45.79 28.51
N LEU A 80 3.33 45.01 27.44
CA LEU A 80 2.24 44.60 26.54
C LEU A 80 1.17 43.77 27.26
N GLU A 81 1.59 42.87 28.15
CA GLU A 81 0.67 42.08 28.99
C GLU A 81 -0.18 42.98 29.90
N LYS A 82 0.46 43.91 30.62
CA LYS A 82 -0.25 44.84 31.52
C LYS A 82 -1.23 45.75 30.78
N ILE A 83 -0.89 46.22 29.58
CA ILE A 83 -1.78 47.04 28.75
C ILE A 83 -3.01 46.23 28.32
N LYS A 84 -2.83 44.97 27.91
CA LYS A 84 -3.94 44.07 27.55
C LYS A 84 -4.87 43.85 28.75
N GLU A 85 -4.31 43.56 29.93
CA GLU A 85 -5.11 43.36 31.15
C GLU A 85 -5.91 44.59 31.59
N HIS A 86 -5.32 45.79 31.47
CA HIS A 86 -5.97 47.04 31.88
C HIS A 86 -6.99 47.54 30.87
N GLY A 87 -6.73 47.38 29.56
CA GLY A 87 -7.67 47.73 28.49
C GLY A 87 -8.97 46.92 28.57
N ILE A 88 -8.86 45.61 28.80
CA ILE A 88 -10.02 44.70 28.91
C ILE A 88 -10.90 45.06 30.12
N ARG A 89 -10.30 45.48 31.25
CA ARG A 89 -11.05 45.80 32.48
C ARG A 89 -11.84 47.12 32.41
N GLN A 90 -11.34 48.12 31.67
CA GLN A 90 -12.05 49.39 31.52
C GLN A 90 -13.13 49.31 30.45
N GLU A 91 -12.84 48.70 29.29
CA GLU A 91 -13.84 48.50 28.22
C GLU A 91 -15.02 47.68 28.72
N THR A 92 -14.80 46.64 29.52
CA THR A 92 -15.88 45.79 30.06
C THR A 92 -16.83 46.48 31.04
N ARG A 93 -16.43 47.54 31.74
CA ARG A 93 -17.32 48.22 32.70
C ARG A 93 -18.26 49.22 32.02
N GLU A 94 -17.73 50.02 31.11
CA GLU A 94 -18.51 51.03 30.38
C GLU A 94 -19.42 50.40 29.32
N THR A 95 -18.96 49.34 28.64
CA THR A 95 -19.83 48.57 27.71
C THR A 95 -20.94 47.82 28.43
N ARG A 96 -20.67 47.23 29.62
CA ARG A 96 -21.73 46.57 30.41
C ARG A 96 -22.84 47.53 30.81
N LEU A 97 -22.50 48.72 31.31
CA LEU A 97 -23.50 49.72 31.69
C LEU A 97 -24.30 50.20 30.47
N LYS A 98 -23.66 50.45 29.32
CA LYS A 98 -24.36 50.81 28.07
C LYS A 98 -25.24 49.67 27.53
N SER A 99 -24.84 48.41 27.69
CA SER A 99 -25.61 47.24 27.23
C SER A 99 -26.87 46.94 28.05
N GLN A 100 -27.02 47.56 29.22
CA GLN A 100 -28.19 47.40 30.10
C GLN A 100 -29.23 48.53 29.90
N MET A 101 -28.95 49.48 29.01
CA MET A 101 -29.80 50.63 28.74
C MET A 101 -30.44 50.51 27.36
N CYS A 102 -31.70 50.91 27.25
CA CYS A 102 -32.42 50.96 25.99
C CYS A 102 -31.81 52.03 25.08
N SER A 103 -31.45 51.66 23.86
CA SER A 103 -30.79 52.55 22.90
C SER A 103 -31.67 53.71 22.41
N ILE A 104 -32.99 53.63 22.60
CA ILE A 104 -33.95 54.64 22.14
C ILE A 104 -34.31 55.62 23.27
N HIS A 105 -34.49 55.10 24.48
CA HIS A 105 -35.05 55.87 25.60
C HIS A 105 -34.05 56.14 26.71
N GLU A 106 -32.82 55.64 26.59
CA GLU A 106 -31.76 55.75 27.60
C GLU A 106 -32.23 55.35 29.01
N GLU A 107 -33.14 54.36 29.06
CA GLU A 107 -33.78 53.85 30.27
C GLU A 107 -33.40 52.39 30.50
N SER A 108 -33.39 51.95 31.76
CA SER A 108 -32.99 50.59 32.13
C SER A 108 -33.86 49.50 31.50
N ILE A 109 -33.22 48.49 30.92
CA ILE A 109 -33.90 47.34 30.30
C ILE A 109 -34.27 46.34 31.39
N ASN A 110 -35.58 46.24 31.70
CA ASN A 110 -36.10 45.39 32.78
C ASN A 110 -37.25 44.46 32.34
N LEU A 111 -37.70 44.56 31.09
CA LEU A 111 -38.80 43.77 30.54
C LEU A 111 -38.31 42.93 29.35
N MET A 112 -39.01 41.82 29.10
CA MET A 112 -38.84 40.99 27.92
C MET A 112 -40.14 41.03 27.11
N CYS A 113 -40.06 41.43 25.84
CA CYS A 113 -41.18 41.37 24.91
C CYS A 113 -41.29 39.95 24.35
N LEU A 114 -42.42 39.28 24.58
CA LEU A 114 -42.64 37.89 24.14
C LEU A 114 -42.95 37.81 22.64
N THR A 115 -43.61 38.84 22.09
CA THR A 115 -43.95 38.90 20.66
C THR A 115 -42.72 39.06 19.77
N ASP A 116 -41.79 39.93 20.15
CA ASP A 116 -40.59 40.24 19.33
C ASP A 116 -39.33 39.50 19.80
N GLU A 117 -39.45 38.71 20.87
CA GLU A 117 -38.34 38.01 21.55
C GLU A 117 -37.13 38.92 21.83
N LYS A 118 -37.39 40.14 22.33
CA LYS A 118 -36.34 41.12 22.65
C LYS A 118 -36.50 41.76 24.03
N PRO A 119 -35.39 42.07 24.72
CA PRO A 119 -35.43 42.78 25.98
C PRO A 119 -35.68 44.28 25.73
N ILE A 120 -36.60 44.88 26.47
CA ILE A 120 -37.05 46.28 26.31
C ILE A 120 -37.09 47.03 27.65
N CYS A 121 -37.12 48.36 27.61
CA CYS A 121 -37.39 49.19 28.80
C CYS A 121 -38.90 49.45 29.00
N SER A 122 -39.26 50.04 30.13
CA SER A 122 -40.65 50.40 30.46
C SER A 122 -41.28 51.40 29.48
N ILE A 123 -40.49 52.33 28.94
CA ILE A 123 -40.97 53.36 27.99
C ILE A 123 -41.34 52.73 26.65
N CYS A 124 -40.57 51.75 26.16
CA CYS A 124 -40.92 50.96 24.97
C CYS A 124 -42.31 50.32 25.08
N LYS A 125 -42.69 49.87 26.28
CA LYS A 125 -43.99 49.26 26.55
C LYS A 125 -45.11 50.30 26.70
N LEU A 126 -44.86 51.41 27.40
CA LEU A 126 -45.92 52.38 27.70
C LEU A 126 -46.23 53.32 26.53
N PHE A 127 -45.20 53.77 25.81
CA PHE A 127 -45.32 54.82 24.79
C PHE A 127 -44.72 54.44 23.43
N GLY A 128 -43.89 53.39 23.38
CA GLY A 128 -43.19 52.95 22.17
C GLY A 128 -43.97 51.94 21.32
N ASP A 129 -43.24 51.18 20.52
CA ASP A 129 -43.80 50.26 19.52
C ASP A 129 -44.36 48.96 20.12
N HIS A 130 -44.03 48.65 21.39
CA HIS A 130 -44.44 47.41 22.05
C HIS A 130 -45.71 47.58 22.91
N ARG A 131 -46.50 48.64 22.68
CA ARG A 131 -47.70 48.99 23.47
C ARG A 131 -48.71 47.85 23.56
N THR A 132 -48.97 47.17 22.46
CA THR A 132 -49.92 46.06 22.37
C THR A 132 -49.28 44.69 22.59
N HIS A 133 -47.95 44.60 22.66
CA HIS A 133 -47.25 43.31 22.78
C HIS A 133 -47.23 42.79 24.21
N GLU A 134 -47.26 41.47 24.37
CA GLU A 134 -47.16 40.85 25.68
C GLU A 134 -45.73 40.95 26.21
N VAL A 135 -45.60 41.30 27.50
CA VAL A 135 -44.29 41.48 28.14
C VAL A 135 -44.25 40.78 29.49
N THR A 136 -43.07 40.31 29.87
CA THR A 136 -42.79 39.76 31.20
C THR A 136 -41.56 40.42 31.82
N ARG A 137 -41.31 40.17 33.11
CA ARG A 137 -40.11 40.63 33.79
C ARG A 137 -38.88 39.93 33.23
N LEU A 138 -37.88 40.72 32.84
CA LEU A 138 -36.65 40.19 32.25
C LEU A 138 -35.95 39.21 33.20
N ALA A 139 -35.93 39.50 34.50
CA ALA A 139 -35.26 38.67 35.49
C ALA A 139 -35.84 37.26 35.56
N GLU A 140 -37.16 37.12 35.57
CA GLU A 140 -37.85 35.81 35.68
C GLU A 140 -37.66 34.99 34.39
N PHE A 141 -37.90 35.63 33.23
CA PHE A 141 -37.70 35.01 31.92
C PHE A 141 -36.23 34.57 31.71
N TYR A 142 -35.27 35.39 32.12
CA TYR A 142 -33.85 35.06 32.07
C TYR A 142 -33.53 33.82 32.90
N GLN A 143 -34.02 33.74 34.15
CA GLN A 143 -33.76 32.57 34.99
C GLN A 143 -34.37 31.30 34.40
N GLU A 144 -35.60 31.36 33.89
CA GLU A 144 -36.24 30.22 33.24
C GLU A 144 -35.46 29.75 32.01
N LYS A 145 -35.09 30.67 31.10
CA LYS A 145 -34.30 30.34 29.91
C LYS A 145 -32.91 29.82 30.29
N LYS A 146 -32.28 30.36 31.33
CA LYS A 146 -30.98 29.88 31.82
C LYS A 146 -31.07 28.44 32.34
N ILE A 147 -32.12 28.10 33.10
CA ILE A 147 -32.34 26.73 33.58
C ILE A 147 -32.64 25.79 32.40
N SER A 148 -33.51 26.20 31.47
CA SER A 148 -33.84 25.42 30.28
C SER A 148 -32.61 25.15 29.41
N PHE A 149 -31.76 26.16 29.20
CA PHE A 149 -30.52 26.04 28.45
C PHE A 149 -29.51 25.13 29.17
N SER A 150 -29.38 25.24 30.49
CA SER A 150 -28.55 24.32 31.28
C SER A 150 -28.98 22.86 31.10
N LYS A 151 -30.29 22.58 31.17
CA LYS A 151 -30.82 21.23 30.96
C LYS A 151 -30.55 20.71 29.55
N GLN A 152 -30.64 21.56 28.54
CA GLN A 152 -30.28 21.18 27.16
C GLN A 152 -28.78 20.89 27.04
N MET A 153 -27.93 21.68 27.69
CA MET A 153 -26.49 21.46 27.75
C MET A 153 -26.14 20.13 28.42
N ASP A 154 -26.78 19.81 29.55
CA ASP A 154 -26.57 18.53 30.25
C ASP A 154 -26.96 17.33 29.36
N ARG A 155 -28.06 17.43 28.61
CA ARG A 155 -28.46 16.40 27.63
C ARG A 155 -27.43 16.24 26.51
N LEU A 156 -26.84 17.34 26.04
CA LEU A 156 -25.81 17.29 25.01
C LEU A 156 -24.51 16.67 25.53
N LEU A 157 -24.12 16.97 26.77
CA LEU A 157 -22.95 16.35 27.41
C LEU A 157 -23.10 14.83 27.52
N PHE A 158 -24.26 14.35 27.99
CA PHE A 158 -24.52 12.91 28.06
C PHE A 158 -24.51 12.24 26.66
N LYS A 159 -25.10 12.91 25.66
CA LYS A 159 -25.04 12.43 24.28
C LYS A 159 -23.62 12.42 23.74
N GLN A 160 -22.79 13.40 24.09
CA GLN A 160 -21.39 13.46 23.69
C GLN A 160 -20.60 12.26 24.22
N GLU A 161 -20.76 11.91 25.49
CA GLU A 161 -20.10 10.75 26.11
C GLU A 161 -20.43 9.45 25.36
N THR A 162 -21.72 9.14 25.20
CA THR A 162 -22.17 7.95 24.47
C THR A 162 -21.71 7.90 23.01
N THR A 163 -21.72 9.04 22.30
CA THR A 163 -21.19 9.08 20.92
C THR A 163 -19.69 8.87 20.86
N THR A 164 -18.94 9.29 21.88
CA THR A 164 -17.48 9.10 21.93
C THR A 164 -17.14 7.64 22.14
N GLU A 165 -17.88 6.94 23.01
CA GLU A 165 -17.76 5.49 23.20
C GLU A 165 -18.04 4.73 21.91
N ALA A 166 -19.15 5.02 21.23
CA ALA A 166 -19.50 4.39 19.95
C ALA A 166 -18.45 4.65 18.85
N ILE A 167 -17.87 5.86 18.79
CA ILE A 167 -16.78 6.16 17.86
C ILE A 167 -15.55 5.30 18.16
N GLN A 168 -15.18 5.15 19.43
CA GLN A 168 -14.04 4.34 19.84
C GLN A 168 -14.25 2.86 19.49
N GLU A 169 -15.46 2.33 19.70
CA GLU A 169 -15.80 0.95 19.31
C GLU A 169 -15.68 0.74 17.80
N LEU A 170 -16.22 1.66 16.98
CA LEU A 170 -16.10 1.57 15.53
C LEU A 170 -14.66 1.67 15.03
N GLN A 171 -13.83 2.49 15.69
CA GLN A 171 -12.39 2.58 15.40
C GLN A 171 -11.68 1.25 15.70
N ASN A 172 -11.98 0.62 16.84
CA ASN A 172 -11.40 -0.67 17.20
C ASN A 172 -11.78 -1.75 16.17
N ILE A 173 -13.05 -1.82 15.76
CA ILE A 173 -13.52 -2.78 14.74
C ILE A 173 -12.82 -2.52 13.39
N GLN A 174 -12.65 -1.26 13.02
CA GLN A 174 -11.92 -0.90 11.80
C GLN A 174 -10.46 -1.35 11.85
N ASP A 175 -9.78 -1.12 12.97
CA ASP A 175 -8.38 -1.54 13.14
C ASP A 175 -8.24 -3.07 13.10
N ASP A 176 -9.14 -3.79 13.78
CA ASP A 176 -9.18 -5.26 13.76
C ASP A 176 -9.40 -5.81 12.34
N LEU A 177 -10.30 -5.18 11.57
CA LEU A 177 -10.55 -5.57 10.18
C LEU A 177 -9.33 -5.32 9.28
N ILE A 178 -8.64 -4.19 9.47
CA ILE A 178 -7.42 -3.87 8.71
C ILE A 178 -6.31 -4.87 9.04
N LEU A 179 -6.11 -5.20 10.32
CA LEU A 179 -5.13 -6.18 10.77
C LEU A 179 -5.45 -7.57 10.23
N SER A 180 -6.70 -8.04 10.39
CA SER A 180 -7.15 -9.33 9.87
C SER A 180 -6.98 -9.43 8.35
N SER A 181 -7.32 -8.38 7.59
CA SER A 181 -7.10 -8.34 6.14
C SER A 181 -5.62 -8.49 5.78
N LYS A 182 -4.73 -7.85 6.54
CA LYS A 182 -3.27 -7.96 6.35
C LYS A 182 -2.80 -9.39 6.63
N ASP A 183 -3.26 -10.00 7.71
CA ASP A 183 -2.87 -11.37 8.11
C ASP A 183 -3.40 -12.41 7.12
N ILE A 184 -4.62 -12.25 6.61
CA ILE A 184 -5.16 -13.12 5.56
C ILE A 184 -4.32 -12.99 4.28
N LYS A 185 -3.93 -11.77 3.90
CA LYS A 185 -3.07 -11.55 2.72
C LYS A 185 -1.70 -12.19 2.88
N THR A 186 -1.06 -12.08 4.05
CA THR A 186 0.25 -12.70 4.30
C THR A 186 0.16 -14.23 4.33
N LEU A 187 -0.94 -14.78 4.86
CA LEU A 187 -1.21 -16.21 4.82
C LEU A 187 -1.43 -16.71 3.39
N ILE A 188 -2.22 -16.00 2.58
CA ILE A 188 -2.42 -16.33 1.16
C ILE A 188 -1.09 -16.29 0.41
N SER A 189 -0.27 -15.25 0.62
CA SER A 189 1.04 -15.14 -0.02
C SER A 189 1.98 -16.28 0.38
N SER A 190 2.08 -16.59 1.68
CA SER A 190 2.98 -17.65 2.15
C SER A 190 2.55 -19.05 1.70
N LEU A 191 1.24 -19.33 1.68
CA LEU A 191 0.69 -20.56 1.09
C LEU A 191 0.95 -20.61 -0.42
N GLY A 192 0.73 -19.51 -1.13
CA GLY A 192 1.01 -19.39 -2.56
C GLY A 192 2.48 -19.66 -2.88
N GLU A 193 3.40 -19.05 -2.13
CA GLU A 193 4.85 -19.28 -2.26
C GLU A 193 5.23 -20.75 -1.99
N SER A 194 4.63 -21.36 -0.97
CA SER A 194 4.87 -22.77 -0.64
C SER A 194 4.39 -23.71 -1.75
N LEU A 195 3.23 -23.45 -2.34
CA LEU A 195 2.72 -24.23 -3.47
C LEU A 195 3.59 -24.08 -4.72
N VAL A 196 4.04 -22.86 -5.02
CA VAL A 196 4.97 -22.61 -6.13
C VAL A 196 6.29 -23.34 -5.89
N TRP A 197 6.81 -23.31 -4.66
CA TRP A 197 8.04 -24.01 -4.29
C TRP A 197 7.90 -25.52 -4.51
N GLU A 198 6.78 -26.13 -4.08
CA GLU A 198 6.54 -27.57 -4.25
C GLU A 198 6.49 -27.97 -5.73
N ILE A 199 5.82 -27.17 -6.56
CA ILE A 199 5.76 -27.38 -8.03
C ILE A 199 7.16 -27.26 -8.63
N GLN A 200 7.91 -26.22 -8.27
CA GLN A 200 9.28 -26.02 -8.75
C GLN A 200 10.20 -27.16 -8.32
N TYR A 201 10.09 -27.61 -7.07
CA TYR A 201 10.85 -28.75 -6.54
C TYR A 201 10.56 -30.02 -7.34
N LYS A 202 9.28 -30.28 -7.65
CA LYS A 202 8.87 -31.41 -8.47
C LYS A 202 9.42 -31.32 -9.90
N ILE A 203 9.36 -30.15 -10.53
CA ILE A 203 9.95 -29.89 -11.86
C ILE A 203 11.46 -30.18 -11.84
N CYS A 204 12.19 -29.64 -10.87
CA CYS A 204 13.62 -29.87 -10.72
C CYS A 204 13.93 -31.36 -10.57
N THR A 205 13.16 -32.06 -9.75
CA THR A 205 13.31 -33.51 -9.53
C THR A 205 13.11 -34.30 -10.82
N LEU A 206 12.05 -34.00 -11.59
CA LEU A 206 11.78 -34.67 -12.86
C LEU A 206 12.86 -34.36 -13.91
N ASN A 207 13.34 -33.13 -13.99
CA ASN A 207 14.45 -32.77 -14.89
C ASN A 207 15.72 -33.57 -14.56
N MET A 208 16.09 -33.68 -13.28
CA MET A 208 17.23 -34.51 -12.86
C MET A 208 17.05 -35.99 -13.24
N MET A 209 15.82 -36.52 -13.16
CA MET A 209 15.53 -37.88 -13.60
C MET A 209 15.67 -38.04 -15.12
N VAL A 210 15.24 -37.05 -15.92
CA VAL A 210 15.42 -37.03 -17.38
C VAL A 210 16.91 -36.99 -17.73
N ASP A 211 17.68 -36.12 -17.08
CA ASP A 211 19.13 -35.99 -17.30
C ASP A 211 19.87 -37.29 -16.98
N SER A 212 19.49 -37.94 -15.88
CA SER A 212 20.03 -39.25 -15.49
C SER A 212 19.71 -40.34 -16.52
N GLU A 213 18.45 -40.43 -16.96
CA GLU A 213 18.04 -41.41 -17.97
C GLU A 213 18.74 -41.17 -19.31
N CYS A 214 18.88 -39.90 -19.71
CA CYS A 214 19.64 -39.47 -20.87
C CYS A 214 21.11 -39.90 -20.78
N SER A 215 21.77 -39.61 -19.66
CA SER A 215 23.17 -39.96 -19.41
C SER A 215 23.39 -41.49 -19.52
N VAL A 216 22.51 -42.29 -18.91
CA VAL A 216 22.61 -43.76 -18.97
C VAL A 216 22.46 -44.26 -20.40
N LYS A 217 21.46 -43.78 -21.15
CA LYS A 217 21.24 -44.17 -22.55
C LYS A 217 22.39 -43.72 -23.46
N CYS A 218 22.85 -42.49 -23.33
CA CYS A 218 24.00 -41.95 -24.06
C CYS A 218 25.28 -42.76 -23.82
N ASN A 219 25.57 -43.11 -22.56
CA ASN A 219 26.73 -43.95 -22.22
C ASN A 219 26.63 -45.34 -22.86
N ARG A 220 25.43 -45.94 -22.91
CA ARG A 220 25.20 -47.23 -23.59
C ARG A 220 25.43 -47.12 -25.10
N LEU A 221 24.86 -46.10 -25.75
CA LEU A 221 25.04 -45.85 -27.17
C LEU A 221 26.52 -45.59 -27.52
N GLN A 222 27.22 -44.80 -26.70
CA GLN A 222 28.64 -44.51 -26.88
C GLN A 222 29.50 -45.79 -26.77
N LYS A 223 29.16 -46.69 -25.84
CA LYS A 223 29.82 -48.00 -25.72
C LYS A 223 29.62 -48.85 -26.97
N THR A 224 28.38 -48.98 -27.45
CA THR A 224 28.07 -49.74 -28.68
C THR A 224 28.74 -49.12 -29.91
N LEU A 225 28.77 -47.80 -30.00
CA LEU A 225 29.47 -47.09 -31.08
C LEU A 225 30.98 -47.33 -31.03
N HIS A 226 31.58 -47.35 -29.84
CA HIS A 226 32.99 -47.69 -29.67
C HIS A 226 33.29 -49.12 -30.11
N GLU A 227 32.44 -50.08 -29.75
CA GLU A 227 32.53 -51.49 -30.17
C GLU A 227 32.44 -51.62 -31.70
N LEU A 228 31.47 -50.95 -32.34
CA LEU A 228 31.29 -50.92 -33.79
C LEU A 228 32.45 -50.27 -34.56
N GLN A 229 33.16 -49.32 -33.94
CA GLN A 229 34.33 -48.68 -34.53
C GLN A 229 35.61 -49.52 -34.44
N GLN A 230 35.66 -50.54 -33.58
CA GLN A 230 36.89 -51.31 -33.37
C GLN A 230 37.44 -51.98 -34.64
N PRO A 231 36.62 -52.65 -35.49
CA PRO A 231 37.12 -53.27 -36.72
C PRO A 231 37.73 -52.24 -37.68
N HIS A 232 37.09 -51.07 -37.82
CA HIS A 232 37.60 -50.00 -38.66
C HIS A 232 38.93 -49.44 -38.14
N ARG A 233 39.05 -49.24 -36.82
CA ARG A 233 40.32 -48.81 -36.20
C ARG A 233 41.44 -49.82 -36.41
N LEU A 234 41.14 -51.11 -36.28
CA LEU A 234 42.12 -52.17 -36.50
C LEU A 234 42.56 -52.22 -37.97
N TYR A 235 41.61 -52.15 -38.91
CA TYR A 235 41.89 -52.07 -40.33
C TYR A 235 42.84 -50.91 -40.65
N THR A 236 42.57 -49.71 -40.13
CA THR A 236 43.42 -48.54 -40.36
C THR A 236 44.84 -48.73 -39.81
N LYS A 237 44.99 -49.35 -38.63
CA LYS A 237 46.31 -49.69 -38.08
C LYS A 237 47.05 -50.69 -38.98
N MET A 238 46.39 -51.76 -39.40
CA MET A 238 46.98 -52.76 -40.28
C MET A 238 47.40 -52.18 -41.63
N LYS A 239 46.58 -51.29 -42.20
CA LYS A 239 46.90 -50.58 -43.44
C LYS A 239 48.11 -49.67 -43.27
N ASN A 240 48.17 -48.87 -42.20
CA ASN A 240 49.31 -47.98 -41.95
C ASN A 240 50.63 -48.76 -41.77
N LEU A 241 50.58 -49.92 -41.09
CA LEU A 241 51.74 -50.79 -40.94
C LEU A 241 52.23 -51.32 -42.30
N LEU A 242 51.31 -51.63 -43.21
CA LEU A 242 51.65 -52.09 -44.56
C LEU A 242 52.23 -50.97 -45.43
N ASP A 243 51.68 -49.76 -45.32
CA ASP A 243 52.01 -48.64 -46.21
C ASP A 243 53.28 -47.88 -45.77
N SER A 244 53.60 -47.87 -44.46
CA SER A 244 54.58 -46.91 -43.90
C SER A 244 55.79 -47.52 -43.18
N GLN A 245 55.82 -48.83 -42.91
CA GLN A 245 56.87 -49.43 -42.07
C GLN A 245 57.98 -50.10 -42.88
N ASP A 246 59.18 -49.50 -42.85
CA ASP A 246 60.34 -49.94 -43.63
C ASP A 246 61.27 -50.88 -42.85
N ASN A 247 61.11 -51.01 -41.53
CA ASN A 247 61.93 -51.86 -40.68
C ASN A 247 61.39 -53.30 -40.62
N PRO A 248 62.07 -54.32 -41.20
CA PRO A 248 61.54 -55.68 -41.28
C PRO A 248 61.35 -56.36 -39.92
N ILE A 249 62.19 -56.04 -38.93
CA ILE A 249 62.11 -56.64 -37.59
C ILE A 249 60.91 -56.07 -36.83
N GLU A 250 60.68 -54.76 -36.96
CA GLU A 250 59.59 -54.05 -36.30
C GLU A 250 58.25 -54.40 -36.95
N PHE A 251 58.22 -54.49 -38.28
CA PHE A 251 57.07 -54.98 -39.02
C PHE A 251 56.62 -56.37 -38.56
N LEU A 252 57.53 -57.35 -38.48
CA LEU A 252 57.18 -58.71 -38.08
C LEU A 252 56.67 -58.79 -36.62
N LYS A 253 57.16 -57.91 -35.74
CA LYS A 253 56.67 -57.82 -34.34
C LYS A 253 55.25 -57.25 -34.30
N GLU A 254 55.00 -56.12 -34.95
CA GLU A 254 53.68 -55.47 -34.96
C GLU A 254 52.64 -56.27 -35.74
N GLN A 255 53.04 -56.87 -36.86
CA GLN A 255 52.16 -57.70 -37.69
C GLN A 255 51.63 -58.91 -36.92
N LYS A 256 52.46 -59.56 -36.09
CA LYS A 256 52.01 -60.66 -35.24
C LYS A 256 50.94 -60.20 -34.24
N ILE A 257 51.13 -59.05 -33.60
CA ILE A 257 50.19 -58.50 -32.62
C ILE A 257 48.85 -58.16 -33.27
N LEU A 258 48.88 -57.41 -34.38
CA LEU A 258 47.65 -57.01 -35.09
C LEU A 258 46.92 -58.20 -35.71
N LYS A 259 47.66 -59.21 -36.18
CA LYS A 259 47.07 -60.45 -36.68
C LYS A 259 46.32 -61.21 -35.58
N ASP A 260 46.93 -61.36 -34.41
CA ASP A 260 46.28 -62.01 -33.26
C ASP A 260 45.02 -61.23 -32.80
N GLU A 261 45.04 -59.90 -32.89
CA GLU A 261 43.88 -59.02 -32.60
C GLU A 261 42.76 -59.18 -33.65
N ALA A 262 43.12 -59.25 -34.93
CA ALA A 262 42.16 -59.47 -36.02
C ALA A 262 41.49 -60.84 -35.92
N GLU A 263 42.25 -61.90 -35.64
CA GLU A 263 41.70 -63.24 -35.44
C GLU A 263 40.79 -63.32 -34.22
N ARG A 264 41.00 -62.51 -33.17
CA ARG A 264 40.07 -62.42 -32.04
C ARG A 264 38.76 -61.75 -32.42
N LEU A 265 38.80 -60.63 -33.15
CA LEU A 265 37.59 -59.93 -33.60
C LEU A 265 36.77 -60.76 -34.59
N LEU A 266 37.43 -61.46 -35.51
CA LEU A 266 36.76 -62.29 -36.53
C LEU A 266 36.11 -63.57 -35.96
N ARG A 267 36.47 -63.98 -34.73
CA ARG A 267 35.80 -65.10 -34.04
C ARG A 267 34.45 -64.73 -33.43
N ASP A 268 34.15 -63.44 -33.28
CA ASP A 268 32.89 -62.96 -32.72
C ASP A 268 31.90 -62.63 -33.85
N ASP A 269 31.12 -63.63 -34.28
CA ASP A 269 30.18 -63.55 -35.42
C ASP A 269 28.89 -62.76 -35.11
N ARG A 270 28.86 -62.01 -33.99
CA ARG A 270 27.69 -61.22 -33.59
C ARG A 270 27.67 -59.89 -34.32
N LEU A 271 26.93 -59.83 -35.42
CA LEU A 271 26.46 -58.54 -35.96
C LEU A 271 25.68 -57.81 -34.86
N PRO A 272 26.02 -56.54 -34.55
CA PRO A 272 25.24 -55.76 -33.61
C PRO A 272 23.81 -55.65 -34.12
N GLN A 273 22.87 -56.23 -33.37
CA GLN A 273 21.45 -56.12 -33.64
C GLN A 273 21.12 -54.63 -33.79
N SER A 274 20.34 -54.28 -34.81
CA SER A 274 19.81 -52.92 -34.98
C SER A 274 19.15 -52.51 -33.66
N GLN A 275 19.81 -51.64 -32.89
CA GLN A 275 19.27 -51.22 -31.60
C GLN A 275 17.93 -50.54 -31.87
N LYS A 276 16.87 -51.03 -31.21
CA LYS A 276 15.58 -50.33 -31.18
C LYS A 276 15.82 -48.91 -30.70
N LYS A 277 15.09 -47.96 -31.30
CA LYS A 277 15.23 -46.53 -31.05
C LYS A 277 15.06 -46.21 -29.56
N GLU A 278 16.15 -45.92 -28.86
CA GLU A 278 16.13 -45.57 -27.44
C GLU A 278 15.70 -44.09 -27.29
N GLY A 279 14.40 -43.84 -27.08
CA GLY A 279 13.86 -42.51 -26.78
C GLY A 279 13.57 -42.33 -25.28
N ILE A 280 13.56 -41.09 -24.80
CA ILE A 280 13.02 -40.75 -23.47
C ILE A 280 11.52 -40.47 -23.65
N SER A 281 10.67 -41.15 -22.87
CA SER A 281 9.22 -40.97 -22.95
C SER A 281 8.80 -39.67 -22.27
N VAL A 282 8.42 -38.66 -23.06
CA VAL A 282 7.90 -37.39 -22.54
C VAL A 282 6.61 -37.61 -21.74
N GLY A 283 5.75 -38.57 -22.16
CA GLY A 283 4.41 -38.76 -21.59
C GLY A 283 4.48 -39.19 -20.13
N LYS A 284 5.43 -40.08 -19.82
CA LYS A 284 5.72 -40.52 -18.46
C LYS A 284 6.03 -39.36 -17.51
N TYR A 285 6.86 -38.40 -17.93
CA TYR A 285 7.25 -37.27 -17.07
C TYR A 285 6.15 -36.21 -16.96
N VAL A 286 5.36 -36.02 -18.02
CA VAL A 286 4.20 -35.13 -17.99
C VAL A 286 3.10 -35.68 -17.07
N GLU A 287 2.78 -36.96 -17.17
CA GLU A 287 1.82 -37.62 -16.25
C GLU A 287 2.27 -37.52 -14.80
N GLU A 288 3.54 -37.82 -14.52
CA GLU A 288 4.09 -37.71 -13.17
C GLU A 288 4.11 -36.25 -12.67
N LEU A 289 4.35 -35.26 -13.54
CA LEU A 289 4.23 -33.84 -13.17
C LEU A 289 2.79 -33.48 -12.78
N MET A 290 1.81 -33.87 -13.59
CA MET A 290 0.39 -33.52 -13.40
C MET A 290 -0.26 -34.23 -12.20
N LYS A 291 0.27 -35.37 -11.80
CA LYS A 291 -0.23 -36.16 -10.66
C LYS A 291 -0.27 -35.34 -9.37
N GLY A 292 -1.47 -35.14 -8.82
CA GLY A 292 -1.68 -34.42 -7.56
C GLY A 292 -1.78 -32.89 -7.67
N LEU A 293 -1.79 -32.32 -8.89
CA LEU A 293 -1.94 -30.88 -9.14
C LEU A 293 -3.39 -30.47 -9.48
N GLU A 294 -4.41 -31.16 -8.96
CA GLU A 294 -5.82 -30.84 -9.25
C GLU A 294 -6.25 -29.47 -8.69
N ILE A 295 -6.00 -28.40 -9.46
CA ILE A 295 -6.48 -27.05 -9.17
C ILE A 295 -7.74 -26.83 -10.01
N LYS A 296 -8.91 -26.97 -9.38
CA LYS A 296 -10.20 -26.65 -10.02
C LYS A 296 -10.25 -25.15 -10.30
N ALA A 297 -10.40 -24.79 -11.58
CA ALA A 297 -10.46 -23.44 -12.12
C ALA A 297 -9.20 -22.57 -11.92
N ILE A 298 -8.21 -22.77 -12.80
CA ILE A 298 -7.22 -21.73 -13.11
C ILE A 298 -7.96 -20.63 -13.89
N ALA A 299 -8.62 -19.73 -13.17
CA ALA A 299 -9.14 -18.49 -13.74
C ALA A 299 -7.95 -17.55 -13.95
N VAL A 300 -7.33 -17.55 -15.13
CA VAL A 300 -6.20 -16.68 -15.42
C VAL A 300 -6.37 -16.03 -16.78
N SER A 301 -6.46 -14.70 -16.77
CA SER A 301 -6.46 -13.75 -17.89
C SER A 301 -5.26 -13.86 -18.84
N ASN A 302 -4.40 -14.86 -18.64
CA ASN A 302 -3.17 -15.13 -19.40
C ASN A 302 -3.06 -16.60 -19.85
N ARG A 303 -4.16 -17.36 -19.75
CA ARG A 303 -4.26 -18.79 -20.14
C ARG A 303 -3.76 -19.03 -21.56
N ASP A 304 -4.18 -18.19 -22.51
CA ASP A 304 -3.83 -18.32 -23.92
C ASP A 304 -2.34 -18.13 -24.17
N SER A 305 -1.68 -17.25 -23.40
CA SER A 305 -0.23 -17.04 -23.53
C SER A 305 0.57 -18.23 -23.00
N ILE A 306 0.12 -18.88 -21.93
CA ILE A 306 0.77 -20.06 -21.37
C ILE A 306 0.60 -21.25 -22.32
N LEU A 307 -0.61 -21.47 -22.81
CA LEU A 307 -0.92 -22.56 -23.74
C LEU A 307 -0.15 -22.42 -25.06
N ARG A 308 -0.08 -21.21 -25.61
CA ARG A 308 0.73 -20.93 -26.81
C ARG A 308 2.21 -21.24 -26.60
N LYS A 309 2.76 -20.85 -25.45
CA LYS A 309 4.16 -21.14 -25.12
C LYS A 309 4.42 -22.64 -24.98
N ILE A 310 3.51 -23.39 -24.36
CA ILE A 310 3.58 -24.86 -24.28
C ILE A 310 3.56 -25.48 -25.69
N ALA A 311 2.66 -25.00 -26.57
CA ALA A 311 2.57 -25.48 -27.94
C ALA A 311 3.83 -25.16 -28.77
N GLU A 312 4.41 -23.97 -28.62
CA GLU A 312 5.66 -23.57 -29.29
C GLU A 312 6.83 -24.46 -28.87
N GLU A 313 7.02 -24.68 -27.56
CA GLU A 313 8.09 -25.55 -27.02
C GLU A 313 7.91 -27.02 -27.44
N TYR A 314 6.67 -27.52 -27.43
CA TYR A 314 6.37 -28.88 -27.90
C TYR A 314 6.68 -29.06 -29.39
N ASN A 315 6.28 -28.10 -30.23
CA ASN A 315 6.56 -28.13 -31.67
C ASN A 315 8.06 -28.02 -31.96
N ALA A 316 8.79 -27.18 -31.21
CA ALA A 316 10.23 -27.07 -31.30
C ALA A 316 10.90 -28.41 -30.99
N TRP A 317 10.52 -29.05 -29.88
CA TRP A 317 11.00 -30.38 -29.49
C TRP A 317 10.68 -31.46 -30.55
N ARG A 318 9.45 -31.48 -31.09
CA ARG A 318 9.02 -32.42 -32.14
C ARG A 318 9.83 -32.25 -33.42
N SER A 319 10.06 -31.00 -33.85
CA SER A 319 10.83 -30.70 -35.06
C SER A 319 12.29 -31.14 -34.98
N GLY A 320 12.89 -31.09 -33.78
CA GLY A 320 14.26 -31.57 -33.52
C GLY A 320 14.39 -33.10 -33.45
N CYS A 321 13.28 -33.82 -33.31
CA CYS A 321 13.25 -35.30 -33.20
C CYS A 321 12.80 -35.96 -34.53
N SER A 322 13.42 -35.60 -35.66
CA SER A 322 12.90 -35.88 -37.01
C SER A 322 12.85 -37.35 -37.48
N ASN A 323 13.08 -38.34 -36.60
CA ASN A 323 13.13 -39.76 -36.97
C ASN A 323 12.41 -40.72 -35.98
N VAL A 324 11.68 -40.25 -34.95
CA VAL A 324 11.10 -41.13 -33.88
C VAL A 324 9.70 -41.62 -34.24
N ASP A 325 9.39 -42.91 -34.00
CA ASP A 325 8.08 -43.52 -34.26
C ASP A 325 6.93 -42.73 -33.61
N SER A 326 5.92 -42.38 -34.41
CA SER A 326 4.76 -41.56 -34.02
C SER A 326 3.85 -42.19 -32.97
N THR A 327 3.84 -43.52 -32.85
CA THR A 327 2.91 -44.28 -32.01
C THR A 327 3.16 -44.16 -30.51
N SER A 328 4.34 -43.73 -30.06
CA SER A 328 4.64 -43.50 -28.63
C SER A 328 4.14 -42.13 -28.13
N TYR A 329 3.76 -41.23 -29.05
CA TYR A 329 3.43 -39.83 -28.74
C TYR A 329 1.95 -39.51 -28.91
N ASP A 330 1.16 -40.41 -29.51
CA ASP A 330 -0.30 -40.24 -29.69
C ASP A 330 -1.04 -39.97 -28.37
N GLY A 331 -0.58 -40.54 -27.24
CA GLY A 331 -1.16 -40.27 -25.92
C GLY A 331 -0.85 -38.87 -25.38
N LEU A 332 0.32 -38.32 -25.69
CA LEU A 332 0.70 -36.94 -25.34
C LEU A 332 0.05 -35.92 -26.27
N ASP A 333 0.00 -36.21 -27.56
CA ASP A 333 -0.74 -35.43 -28.54
C ASP A 333 -2.22 -35.39 -28.13
N GLN A 334 -2.82 -36.51 -27.69
CA GLN A 334 -4.18 -36.51 -27.11
C GLN A 334 -4.27 -35.76 -25.79
N LEU A 335 -3.31 -35.86 -24.87
CA LEU A 335 -3.39 -35.20 -23.56
C LEU A 335 -3.22 -33.68 -23.67
N ILE A 336 -2.30 -33.23 -24.52
CA ILE A 336 -2.12 -31.81 -24.88
C ILE A 336 -3.33 -31.32 -25.69
N ASN A 337 -3.76 -32.05 -26.72
CA ASN A 337 -4.93 -31.66 -27.51
C ASN A 337 -6.22 -31.70 -26.70
N ASN A 338 -6.41 -32.62 -25.74
CA ASN A 338 -7.58 -32.64 -24.85
C ASN A 338 -7.53 -31.48 -23.86
N THR A 339 -6.35 -31.15 -23.33
CA THR A 339 -6.18 -29.98 -22.45
C THR A 339 -6.43 -28.67 -23.21
N VAL A 340 -6.02 -28.60 -24.48
CA VAL A 340 -6.29 -27.48 -25.39
C VAL A 340 -7.75 -27.46 -25.89
N SER A 341 -8.38 -28.62 -26.15
CA SER A 341 -9.74 -28.74 -26.71
C SER A 341 -10.83 -28.61 -25.65
N LEU A 342 -10.64 -29.13 -24.44
CA LEU A 342 -11.52 -28.88 -23.28
C LEU A 342 -11.54 -27.40 -22.87
N SER A 343 -10.63 -26.58 -23.43
CA SER A 343 -10.52 -25.15 -23.20
C SER A 343 -11.23 -24.29 -24.26
N LEU A 344 -11.72 -24.89 -25.37
CA LEU A 344 -12.41 -24.18 -26.47
C LEU A 344 -13.93 -24.37 -26.44
N MET A 345 -14.47 -25.15 -25.49
CA MET A 345 -15.92 -25.21 -25.28
C MET A 345 -16.33 -24.12 -24.29
N SER A 346 -17.28 -23.29 -24.70
CA SER A 346 -17.80 -22.17 -23.91
C SER A 346 -18.31 -22.62 -22.53
N PRO A 347 -18.29 -21.75 -21.51
CA PRO A 347 -18.73 -22.09 -20.14
C PRO A 347 -20.22 -22.45 -19.99
N ASP A 348 -21.04 -22.35 -21.05
CA ASP A 348 -22.50 -22.31 -20.94
C ASP A 348 -23.21 -23.67 -20.81
N GLU A 349 -22.52 -24.81 -20.74
CA GLU A 349 -23.19 -26.12 -20.59
C GLU A 349 -22.88 -26.86 -19.28
N THR A 350 -22.35 -26.17 -18.25
CA THR A 350 -22.30 -26.73 -16.89
C THR A 350 -22.84 -25.77 -15.84
N SER A 351 -24.04 -25.22 -16.05
CA SER A 351 -24.85 -24.67 -14.96
C SER A 351 -25.99 -25.64 -14.63
N SER A 352 -25.67 -26.67 -13.85
CA SER A 352 -26.69 -27.45 -13.17
C SER A 352 -26.06 -28.01 -11.90
N SER A 353 -26.58 -27.55 -10.77
CA SER A 353 -26.36 -28.09 -9.42
C SER A 353 -25.06 -27.68 -8.73
N LEU A 354 -25.11 -26.57 -7.99
CA LEU A 354 -24.94 -26.59 -6.53
C LEU A 354 -25.08 -25.17 -5.96
N ASP A 355 -26.29 -24.86 -5.51
CA ASP A 355 -26.59 -23.75 -4.62
C ASP A 355 -25.76 -23.88 -3.34
N TRP A 356 -25.10 -22.78 -2.96
CA TRP A 356 -24.64 -22.56 -1.59
C TRP A 356 -25.27 -21.26 -1.11
N GLU A 357 -26.36 -21.40 -0.36
CA GLU A 357 -26.89 -20.36 0.50
C GLU A 357 -25.82 -20.00 1.54
N ILE A 358 -25.38 -18.73 1.54
CA ILE A 358 -24.71 -18.12 2.68
C ILE A 358 -25.77 -17.27 3.39
N SER A 359 -26.20 -17.75 4.56
CA SER A 359 -27.09 -17.02 5.45
C SER A 359 -26.41 -15.73 5.93
N SER A 360 -26.82 -14.60 5.36
CA SER A 360 -26.66 -13.28 5.96
C SER A 360 -27.95 -12.93 6.70
N SER A 361 -27.97 -13.15 8.01
CA SER A 361 -29.00 -12.59 8.88
C SER A 361 -28.66 -11.13 9.16
N SER A 362 -29.23 -10.25 8.34
CA SER A 362 -29.41 -8.83 8.62
C SER A 362 -30.80 -8.67 9.24
N GLU A 363 -30.87 -8.41 10.54
CA GLU A 363 -32.11 -7.91 11.16
C GLU A 363 -32.20 -6.40 10.93
N GLU A 364 -32.86 -6.03 9.84
CA GLU A 364 -33.56 -4.75 9.75
C GLU A 364 -34.87 -4.91 10.54
N SER A 365 -35.04 -4.17 11.63
CA SER A 365 -36.37 -3.97 12.23
C SER A 365 -36.88 -2.61 11.78
N ASP A 366 -37.78 -2.69 10.81
CA ASP A 366 -38.57 -1.58 10.31
C ASP A 366 -39.67 -1.22 11.31
N VAL A 367 -39.95 0.07 11.33
CA VAL A 367 -40.96 0.75 12.15
C VAL A 367 -42.34 0.32 11.65
N THR A 368 -43.20 -0.15 12.55
CA THR A 368 -44.64 -0.24 12.27
C THR A 368 -45.42 0.68 13.20
N GLU A 369 -46.07 1.64 12.57
CA GLU A 369 -47.13 2.49 13.11
C GLU A 369 -48.30 1.61 13.58
N GLU A 370 -48.67 1.71 14.87
CA GLU A 370 -50.02 1.39 15.32
C GLU A 370 -50.82 2.68 15.42
N VAL A 371 -51.65 2.92 14.40
CA VAL A 371 -52.87 3.72 14.54
C VAL A 371 -54.00 2.71 14.65
N ASN A 372 -54.69 2.66 15.78
CA ASN A 372 -56.08 2.24 15.81
C ASN A 372 -56.88 2.99 16.86
N GLU A 373 -58.00 3.50 16.37
CA GLU A 373 -59.06 4.22 17.03
C GLU A 373 -59.63 3.44 18.23
N ALA A 374 -59.94 4.17 19.30
CA ALA A 374 -60.89 3.76 20.31
C ALA A 374 -61.93 4.86 20.47
N ASP A 375 -63.13 4.57 19.98
CA ASP A 375 -64.37 5.28 20.24
C ASP A 375 -65.43 4.23 20.67
N LYS A 376 -66.25 4.59 21.67
CA LYS A 376 -67.26 3.83 22.47
C LYS A 376 -66.70 3.24 23.77
N ASP A 377 -67.19 3.56 24.97
CA ASP A 377 -68.45 4.17 25.44
C ASP A 377 -68.22 5.29 26.48
#